data_AF-A0A7K1G2L1-F1
#
_entry.id   AF-A0A7K1G2L1-F1
#
_cell.length_a   1.000
_cell.length_b   1.000
_cell.length_c   1.000
_cell.angle_alpha   90.00
_cell.angle_beta   90.00
_cell.angle_gamma   90.00
#
_symmetry.space_group_name_H-M   'P 1'
#
loop_
_entity.id
_entity.type
_entity.pdbx_description
1 polymer ?
#
loop_
_entity_poly.entity_id
_entity_poly.type
_entity_poly.pdbx_seq_one_letter_code
_entity_poly.pdbx_strand_id
1 'polypeptide(L)'
;MSIYKKIAIGVISVFIFVILINFGLNYWIKKQLPIIIHEKNKTAYDINYEKIEVALLSRNIYATTLLIHPKNQPESSKNGLYSKIESITITHFNIWDLVFHDIIQAESIIINKPRVILYKKGEKLLNNSKSIESEIIAPFRKIIAVSNIYLNGGQVDVVSLDTNKPIFNVKNIILKLEGILITDATLKEKIPMHYEKYVLICDSLFYKPSQFYNMTIGKISTENNFLKVKKFSLLPAYTRKVFVQKLEKEKDIYTLKLDSATINTMKWGFKNDKFFFYAPSLVINHFDANIYRGKMPKDDLSKKYLYNHLLRNIKFPLQIDTLQVLKSKLVYEEEIDFAKGPGILNFDHFNLQATNLRSGFGLKKTNDVKIKVNCIFMKTSPLDVDWSFNVLDKKDSFHIQGVISNFDVSAMGQFSKPYMNATFTGTFHKYRFNFYGNDTTSKGNASLDYDDLKVKLYKKKNPEKEAKLKSAIANLLVKNDSKDKVKTTDVEIERIQEKSFYNFLWRSIAESLKKILI
;
A
#
# COMPACT_ATOMS: atom_id res chain seq x y z
N MET A 1 53.93 20.47 -59.03
CA MET A 1 52.65 19.84 -58.61
C MET A 1 51.61 20.94 -58.41
N SER A 2 50.48 20.92 -59.13
CA SER A 2 49.48 21.99 -59.02
C SER A 2 48.95 22.07 -57.57
N ILE A 3 48.56 23.26 -57.13
CA ILE A 3 47.98 23.49 -55.79
C ILE A 3 46.84 22.51 -55.50
N TYR A 4 46.03 22.17 -56.50
CA TYR A 4 44.96 21.19 -56.40
C TYR A 4 45.44 19.76 -56.09
N LYS A 5 46.59 19.32 -56.64
CA LYS A 5 47.19 18.02 -56.28
C LYS A 5 47.70 18.01 -54.82
N LYS A 6 48.26 19.12 -54.32
CA LYS A 6 48.75 19.20 -52.92
C LYS A 6 47.58 19.18 -51.93
N ILE A 7 46.50 19.88 -52.26
CA ILE A 7 45.25 19.86 -51.48
C ILE A 7 44.63 18.45 -51.51
N ALA A 8 44.53 17.81 -52.67
CA ALA A 8 43.97 16.47 -52.79
C ALA A 8 44.76 15.42 -51.99
N ILE A 9 46.09 15.44 -52.05
CA ILE A 9 46.93 14.55 -51.25
C ILE A 9 46.77 14.85 -49.76
N GLY A 10 46.73 16.13 -49.35
CA GLY A 10 46.48 16.51 -47.97
C GLY A 10 45.14 15.98 -47.44
N VAL A 11 44.07 16.12 -48.21
CA VAL A 11 42.73 15.62 -47.85
C VAL A 11 42.72 14.08 -47.77
N ILE A 12 43.33 13.39 -48.72
CA ILE A 12 43.41 11.91 -48.72
C ILE A 12 44.26 11.42 -47.53
N SER A 13 45.40 12.06 -47.24
CA SER A 13 46.23 11.71 -46.09
C SER A 13 45.51 11.92 -44.76
N VAL A 14 44.77 13.03 -44.61
CA VAL A 14 43.92 13.27 -43.43
C VAL A 14 42.82 12.22 -43.35
N PHE A 15 42.20 11.86 -44.47
CA PHE A 15 41.15 10.85 -44.50
C PHE A 15 41.68 9.45 -44.11
N ILE A 16 42.83 9.03 -44.64
CA ILE A 16 43.50 7.78 -44.26
C ILE A 16 43.92 7.81 -42.79
N PHE A 17 44.44 8.94 -42.31
CA PHE A 17 44.82 9.11 -40.90
C PHE A 17 43.61 8.97 -39.97
N VAL A 18 42.47 9.55 -40.33
CA VAL A 18 41.20 9.39 -39.58
C VAL A 18 40.74 7.93 -39.60
N ILE A 19 40.86 7.23 -40.73
CA ILE A 19 40.53 5.79 -40.82
C ILE A 19 41.45 4.97 -39.91
N LEU A 20 42.76 5.19 -39.96
CA LEU A 20 43.75 4.47 -39.14
C LEU A 20 43.56 4.75 -37.65
N ILE A 21 43.29 6.00 -37.27
CA ILE A 21 42.92 6.38 -35.90
C ILE A 21 41.64 5.67 -35.47
N ASN A 22 40.63 5.59 -36.33
CA ASN A 22 39.37 4.91 -36.01
C ASN A 22 39.59 3.40 -35.81
N PHE A 23 40.38 2.74 -36.66
CA PHE A 23 40.77 1.35 -36.47
C PHE A 23 41.58 1.13 -35.18
N GLY A 24 42.56 2.00 -34.91
CA GLY A 24 43.38 1.96 -33.69
C GLY A 24 42.55 2.15 -32.42
N LEU A 25 41.66 3.15 -32.39
CA LEU A 25 40.71 3.39 -31.30
C LEU A 25 39.77 2.20 -31.09
N ASN A 26 39.25 1.61 -32.17
CA ASN A 26 38.35 0.46 -32.08
C ASN A 26 39.04 -0.74 -31.43
N TYR A 27 40.26 -1.02 -31.86
CA TYR A 27 41.09 -2.06 -31.27
C TYR A 27 41.41 -1.78 -29.79
N TRP A 28 41.80 -0.54 -29.46
CA TRP A 28 42.11 -0.13 -28.09
C TRP A 28 40.91 -0.27 -27.15
N ILE A 29 39.73 0.23 -27.56
CA ILE A 29 38.50 0.16 -26.73
C ILE A 29 38.07 -1.30 -26.53
N LYS A 30 38.14 -2.14 -27.56
CA LYS A 30 37.87 -3.59 -27.44
C LYS A 30 38.78 -4.28 -26.44
N LYS A 31 40.03 -3.82 -26.29
CA LYS A 31 40.99 -4.35 -25.31
C LYS A 31 40.78 -3.78 -23.90
N GLN A 32 40.36 -2.52 -23.78
CA GLN A 32 40.17 -1.84 -22.49
C GLN A 32 38.87 -2.18 -21.78
N LEU A 33 37.77 -2.37 -22.51
CA LEU A 33 36.47 -2.71 -21.90
C LEU A 33 36.53 -3.95 -20.99
N PRO A 34 37.15 -5.08 -21.39
CA PRO A 34 37.34 -6.24 -20.52
C PRO A 34 38.14 -5.90 -19.24
N ILE A 35 39.20 -5.10 -19.35
CA ILE A 35 40.04 -4.68 -18.21
C ILE A 35 39.21 -3.83 -17.23
N ILE A 36 38.38 -2.92 -17.74
CA ILE A 36 37.50 -2.08 -16.92
C ILE A 36 36.45 -2.94 -16.19
N ILE A 37 35.85 -3.91 -16.89
CA ILE A 37 34.75 -4.75 -16.36
C ILE A 37 35.25 -5.82 -15.37
N HIS A 38 36.45 -6.37 -15.57
CA HIS A 38 37.00 -7.42 -14.73
C HIS A 38 38.03 -6.89 -13.73
N GLU A 39 39.15 -6.34 -14.20
CA GLU A 39 40.30 -5.99 -13.36
C GLU A 39 40.08 -4.72 -12.53
N LYS A 40 39.50 -3.66 -13.13
CA LYS A 40 39.22 -2.39 -12.43
C LYS A 40 37.88 -2.41 -11.68
N ASN A 41 37.09 -3.48 -11.78
CA ASN A 41 35.81 -3.59 -11.10
C ASN A 41 36.01 -3.83 -9.60
N LYS A 42 35.86 -2.76 -8.81
CA LYS A 42 35.98 -2.79 -7.33
C LYS A 42 34.71 -3.25 -6.61
N THR A 43 33.65 -3.62 -7.33
CA THR A 43 32.41 -4.08 -6.70
C THR A 43 32.57 -5.50 -6.14
N ALA A 44 31.66 -5.90 -5.25
CA ALA A 44 31.59 -7.24 -4.69
C ALA A 44 31.10 -8.32 -5.69
N TYR A 45 30.84 -7.95 -6.94
CA TYR A 45 30.21 -8.80 -7.94
C TYR A 45 31.08 -8.93 -9.19
N ASP A 46 31.13 -10.14 -9.73
CA ASP A 46 31.68 -10.42 -11.05
C ASP A 46 30.60 -10.19 -12.11
N ILE A 47 31.03 -9.62 -13.24
CA ILE A 47 30.20 -9.32 -14.39
C ILE A 47 30.81 -10.06 -15.57
N ASN A 48 30.14 -11.12 -15.99
CA ASN A 48 30.49 -11.87 -17.20
C ASN A 48 29.54 -11.47 -18.34
N TYR A 49 30.01 -11.55 -19.57
CA TYR A 49 29.22 -11.23 -20.75
C TYR A 49 29.60 -12.17 -21.89
N GLU A 50 28.65 -12.43 -22.80
CA GLU A 50 28.90 -13.27 -23.99
C GLU A 50 29.62 -12.47 -25.08
N LYS A 51 29.15 -11.26 -25.35
CA LYS A 51 29.69 -10.41 -26.41
C LYS A 51 29.56 -8.94 -26.04
N ILE A 52 30.60 -8.18 -26.34
CA ILE A 52 30.58 -6.71 -26.31
C ILE A 52 31.05 -6.19 -27.67
N GLU A 53 30.25 -5.32 -28.27
CA GLU A 53 30.57 -4.62 -29.51
C GLU A 53 30.55 -3.12 -29.30
N VAL A 54 31.49 -2.42 -29.94
CA VAL A 54 31.59 -0.97 -29.90
C VAL A 54 31.51 -0.44 -31.31
N ALA A 55 30.49 0.37 -31.56
CA ALA A 55 30.29 1.08 -32.82
C ALA A 55 30.75 2.52 -32.63
N LEU A 56 31.99 2.83 -33.03
CA LEU A 56 32.57 4.17 -32.83
C LEU A 56 31.87 5.27 -33.63
N LEU A 57 31.42 4.95 -34.86
CA LEU A 57 30.75 5.93 -35.73
C LEU A 57 29.42 6.39 -35.13
N SER A 58 28.59 5.44 -34.67
CA SER A 58 27.32 5.75 -33.99
C SER A 58 27.49 6.04 -32.50
N ARG A 59 28.70 5.87 -31.96
CA ARG A 59 29.06 6.00 -30.53
C ARG A 59 28.20 5.14 -29.62
N ASN A 60 28.03 3.86 -29.95
CA ASN A 60 27.24 2.91 -29.16
C ASN A 60 28.06 1.74 -28.64
N ILE A 61 27.71 1.25 -27.45
CA ILE A 61 28.22 0.00 -26.88
C ILE A 61 27.05 -0.97 -26.75
N TYR A 62 27.22 -2.18 -27.30
CA TYR A 62 26.24 -3.26 -27.24
C TYR A 62 26.83 -4.41 -26.43
N ALA A 63 26.17 -4.82 -25.37
CA ALA A 63 26.54 -5.99 -24.58
C ALA A 63 25.38 -6.99 -24.60
N THR A 64 25.67 -8.26 -24.90
CA THR A 64 24.69 -9.35 -24.91
C THR A 64 24.98 -10.35 -23.81
N THR A 65 23.91 -10.86 -23.21
CA THR A 65 23.94 -11.90 -22.17
C THR A 65 24.92 -11.57 -21.04
N LEU A 66 24.54 -10.67 -20.14
CA LEU A 66 25.33 -10.38 -18.95
C LEU A 66 24.89 -11.24 -17.78
N LEU A 67 25.86 -11.80 -17.05
CA LEU A 67 25.68 -12.58 -15.84
C LEU A 67 26.42 -11.90 -14.69
N ILE A 68 25.67 -11.55 -13.64
CA ILE A 68 26.19 -10.92 -12.43
C ILE A 68 26.04 -11.88 -11.27
N HIS A 69 27.10 -12.11 -10.51
CA HIS A 69 27.10 -12.98 -9.32
C HIS A 69 28.15 -12.50 -8.30
N PRO A 70 28.02 -12.86 -7.01
CA PRO A 70 29.00 -12.47 -5.99
C PRO A 70 30.38 -13.09 -6.25
N LYS A 71 31.45 -12.29 -6.07
CA LYS A 71 32.87 -12.73 -6.19
C LYS A 71 33.24 -13.79 -5.15
N ASN A 72 32.84 -13.54 -3.91
CA ASN A 72 33.12 -14.43 -2.78
C ASN A 72 31.83 -15.18 -2.41
N GLN A 73 31.74 -16.46 -2.79
CA GLN A 73 30.69 -17.36 -2.33
C GLN A 73 31.26 -18.23 -1.20
N PRO A 74 30.75 -18.16 0.05
CA PRO A 74 30.99 -19.23 0.99
C PRO A 74 30.35 -20.50 0.42
N GLU A 75 31.05 -21.63 0.42
CA GLU A 75 30.60 -22.92 -0.13
C GLU A 75 29.19 -23.36 0.32
N SER A 76 28.69 -22.80 1.44
CA SER A 76 27.40 -23.14 2.05
C SER A 76 26.29 -22.09 1.92
N SER A 77 26.48 -20.94 1.24
CA SER A 77 25.41 -19.94 1.16
C SER A 77 25.30 -19.25 -0.20
N LYS A 78 24.17 -19.44 -0.88
CA LYS A 78 23.72 -18.65 -2.06
C LYS A 78 23.41 -17.18 -1.73
N ASN A 79 23.90 -16.65 -0.60
CA ASN A 79 23.55 -15.30 -0.15
C ASN A 79 24.18 -14.25 -1.06
N GLY A 80 23.35 -13.39 -1.64
CA GLY A 80 23.80 -12.37 -2.57
C GLY A 80 22.83 -12.11 -3.72
N LEU A 81 23.21 -11.13 -4.53
CA LEU A 81 22.49 -10.74 -5.73
C LEU A 81 23.04 -11.50 -6.94
N TYR A 82 22.11 -12.05 -7.72
CA TYR A 82 22.37 -12.67 -9.01
C TYR A 82 21.55 -11.94 -10.06
N SER A 83 22.12 -11.71 -11.22
CA SER A 83 21.40 -11.09 -12.33
C SER A 83 21.73 -11.74 -13.65
N LYS A 84 20.72 -11.93 -14.51
CA LYS A 84 20.90 -12.22 -15.92
C LYS A 84 20.25 -11.10 -16.72
N ILE A 85 20.97 -10.50 -17.66
CA ILE A 85 20.47 -9.42 -18.49
C ILE A 85 20.63 -9.83 -19.95
N GLU A 86 19.55 -9.79 -20.75
CA GLU A 86 19.61 -10.21 -22.14
C GLU A 86 20.47 -9.26 -22.98
N SER A 87 20.28 -7.94 -22.82
CA SER A 87 21.16 -6.96 -23.45
C SER A 87 21.21 -5.65 -22.70
N ILE A 88 22.36 -4.98 -22.82
CA ILE A 88 22.56 -3.58 -22.45
C ILE A 88 23.02 -2.83 -23.70
N THR A 89 22.40 -1.68 -23.96
CA THR A 89 22.85 -0.74 -24.99
C THR A 89 23.17 0.59 -24.33
N ILE A 90 24.39 1.08 -24.54
CA ILE A 90 24.80 2.43 -24.14
C ILE A 90 24.85 3.28 -25.41
N THR A 91 24.09 4.37 -25.45
CA THR A 91 23.94 5.21 -26.64
C THR A 91 24.70 6.53 -26.52
N HIS A 92 25.35 6.94 -27.60
CA HIS A 92 26.10 8.19 -27.70
C HIS A 92 27.09 8.41 -26.54
N PHE A 93 27.96 7.42 -26.30
CA PHE A 93 29.01 7.57 -25.29
C PHE A 93 30.11 8.54 -25.74
N ASN A 94 30.71 9.25 -24.79
CA ASN A 94 31.87 10.09 -25.02
C ASN A 94 33.13 9.22 -25.10
N ILE A 95 33.69 9.10 -26.31
CA ILE A 95 34.90 8.33 -26.58
C ILE A 95 36.08 8.87 -25.76
N TRP A 96 36.22 10.19 -25.63
CA TRP A 96 37.36 10.80 -24.96
C TRP A 96 37.32 10.60 -23.44
N ASP A 97 36.15 10.62 -22.83
CA ASP A 97 36.01 10.33 -21.39
C ASP A 97 36.36 8.87 -21.06
N LEU A 98 35.99 7.94 -21.95
CA LEU A 98 36.40 6.55 -21.81
C LEU A 98 37.91 6.39 -21.96
N VAL A 99 38.52 7.11 -22.91
CA VAL A 99 39.96 6.99 -23.22
C VAL A 99 40.84 7.59 -22.12
N PHE A 100 40.47 8.76 -21.59
CA PHE A 100 41.34 9.53 -20.69
C PHE A 100 40.92 9.50 -19.23
N HIS A 101 39.66 9.18 -18.92
CA HIS A 101 39.11 9.23 -17.56
C HIS A 101 38.58 7.89 -17.04
N ASP A 102 38.61 6.82 -17.85
CA ASP A 102 38.02 5.51 -17.54
C ASP A 102 36.51 5.57 -17.17
N ILE A 103 35.79 6.60 -17.63
CA ILE A 103 34.36 6.80 -17.34
C ILE A 103 33.53 6.67 -18.61
N ILE A 104 32.45 5.89 -18.54
CA ILE A 104 31.45 5.82 -19.62
C ILE A 104 30.42 6.92 -19.39
N GLN A 105 30.67 8.11 -19.94
CA GLN A 105 29.68 9.17 -20.02
C GLN A 105 28.85 8.98 -21.30
N ALA A 106 27.52 8.89 -21.19
CA ALA A 106 26.66 8.60 -22.34
C ALA A 106 25.28 9.29 -22.24
N GLU A 107 24.57 9.34 -23.36
CA GLU A 107 23.21 9.89 -23.36
C GLU A 107 22.25 8.96 -22.61
N SER A 108 22.25 7.66 -22.95
CA SER A 108 21.33 6.71 -22.33
C SER A 108 21.92 5.33 -22.14
N ILE A 109 21.35 4.61 -21.18
CA ILE A 109 21.50 3.17 -21.02
C ILE A 109 20.13 2.51 -21.16
N ILE A 110 20.07 1.49 -22.02
CA ILE A 110 18.89 0.67 -22.27
C ILE A 110 19.19 -0.74 -21.77
N ILE A 111 18.42 -1.22 -20.80
CA ILE A 111 18.59 -2.53 -20.17
C ILE A 111 17.38 -3.38 -20.51
N ASN A 112 17.59 -4.41 -21.34
CA ASN A 112 16.50 -5.28 -21.79
C ASN A 112 16.46 -6.58 -20.98
N LYS A 113 15.27 -6.84 -20.45
CA LYS A 113 14.87 -8.00 -19.64
C LYS A 113 15.90 -8.38 -18.56
N PRO A 114 16.26 -7.44 -17.66
CA PRO A 114 17.08 -7.79 -16.51
C PRO A 114 16.29 -8.69 -15.56
N ARG A 115 16.85 -9.84 -15.20
CA ARG A 115 16.33 -10.77 -14.23
C ARG A 115 17.21 -10.80 -13.00
N VAL A 116 16.79 -10.10 -11.95
CA VAL A 116 17.50 -10.01 -10.68
C VAL A 116 16.88 -10.96 -9.66
N ILE A 117 17.72 -11.71 -8.95
CA ILE A 117 17.36 -12.56 -7.82
C ILE A 117 18.27 -12.21 -6.65
N LEU A 118 17.68 -11.76 -5.54
CA LEU A 118 18.36 -11.53 -4.28
C LEU A 118 18.02 -12.65 -3.31
N TYR A 119 19.02 -13.43 -2.93
CA TYR A 119 18.90 -14.36 -1.82
C TYR A 119 19.37 -13.68 -0.54
N LYS A 120 18.54 -13.74 0.51
CA LYS A 120 18.83 -13.07 1.78
C LYS A 120 18.40 -13.93 2.97
N LYS A 121 19.19 -13.91 4.05
CA LYS A 121 18.79 -14.43 5.37
C LYS A 121 17.83 -13.45 6.07
N GLY A 122 16.76 -13.99 6.67
CA GLY A 122 15.71 -13.22 7.33
C GLY A 122 14.57 -12.77 6.40
N GLU A 123 13.43 -12.44 7.00
CA GLU A 123 12.19 -12.10 6.27
C GLU A 123 12.04 -10.60 5.90
N LYS A 124 12.93 -9.72 6.40
CA LYS A 124 12.83 -8.27 6.15
C LYS A 124 13.47 -7.89 4.81
N LEU A 125 12.74 -7.15 3.97
CA LEU A 125 13.23 -6.70 2.66
C LEU A 125 14.40 -5.71 2.76
N LEU A 126 14.35 -4.72 3.64
CA LEU A 126 15.38 -3.68 3.79
C LEU A 126 15.87 -3.61 5.25
N ASN A 127 17.19 -3.49 5.43
CA ASN A 127 17.81 -3.35 6.76
C ASN A 127 18.24 -1.91 7.06
N ASN A 128 18.55 -1.08 6.05
CA ASN A 128 18.92 0.33 6.21
C ASN A 128 18.78 1.12 4.89
N SER A 129 18.41 2.40 4.95
CA SER A 129 18.33 3.31 3.78
C SER A 129 19.69 3.89 3.35
N LYS A 130 20.68 3.94 4.26
CA LYS A 130 22.03 4.48 3.96
C LYS A 130 22.84 3.62 2.97
N SER A 131 22.45 2.37 2.72
CA SER A 131 23.16 1.47 1.80
C SER A 131 22.99 1.85 0.32
N ILE A 132 21.91 2.55 -0.06
CA ILE A 132 21.63 2.84 -1.48
C ILE A 132 22.62 3.86 -2.05
N GLU A 133 22.96 4.91 -1.31
CA GLU A 133 23.97 5.89 -1.70
C GLU A 133 25.35 5.23 -1.83
N SER A 134 25.83 4.61 -0.73
CA SER A 134 27.21 4.16 -0.60
C SER A 134 27.51 2.87 -1.35
N GLU A 135 26.54 1.97 -1.50
CA GLU A 135 26.76 0.65 -2.13
C GLU A 135 26.30 0.60 -3.59
N ILE A 136 25.40 1.48 -4.03
CA ILE A 136 24.81 1.43 -5.37
C ILE A 136 25.20 2.65 -6.20
N ILE A 137 24.78 3.86 -5.81
CA ILE A 137 24.82 5.03 -6.71
C ILE A 137 26.22 5.65 -6.79
N ALA A 138 26.91 5.85 -5.66
CA ALA A 138 28.25 6.45 -5.67
C ALA A 138 29.31 5.59 -6.41
N PRO A 139 29.35 4.25 -6.25
CA PRO A 139 30.21 3.40 -7.06
C PRO A 139 29.84 3.41 -8.56
N PHE A 140 28.55 3.39 -8.88
CA PHE A 140 28.08 3.39 -10.27
C PHE A 140 28.49 4.66 -11.02
N ARG A 141 28.35 5.85 -10.40
CA ARG A 141 28.75 7.15 -11.00
C ARG A 141 30.22 7.19 -11.42
N LYS A 142 31.11 6.49 -10.69
CA LYS A 142 32.55 6.45 -11.00
C LYS A 142 32.87 5.65 -12.27
N ILE A 143 31.91 4.88 -12.78
CA ILE A 143 32.10 3.96 -13.91
C ILE A 143 31.19 4.37 -15.08
N ILE A 144 29.93 4.72 -14.80
CA ILE A 144 28.92 5.05 -15.80
C ILE A 144 28.12 6.27 -15.35
N ALA A 145 28.04 7.27 -16.22
CA ALA A 145 27.21 8.47 -16.04
C ALA A 145 26.31 8.64 -17.28
N VAL A 146 24.99 8.63 -17.06
CA VAL A 146 24.00 8.73 -18.14
C VAL A 146 22.95 9.79 -17.86
N SER A 147 22.43 10.40 -18.92
CA SER A 147 21.31 11.34 -18.81
C SER A 147 19.97 10.61 -18.71
N ASN A 148 19.85 9.43 -19.34
CA ASN A 148 18.60 8.68 -19.40
C ASN A 148 18.81 7.19 -19.07
N ILE A 149 17.87 6.58 -18.35
CA ILE A 149 17.83 5.14 -18.07
C ILE A 149 16.51 4.58 -18.57
N TYR A 150 16.60 3.55 -19.41
CA TYR A 150 15.47 2.78 -19.90
C TYR A 150 15.62 1.32 -19.49
N LEU A 151 14.62 0.76 -18.83
CA LEU A 151 14.58 -0.64 -18.46
C LEU A 151 13.31 -1.25 -19.06
N ASN A 152 13.47 -2.29 -19.86
CA ASN A 152 12.39 -2.93 -20.59
C ASN A 152 12.21 -4.37 -20.12
N GLY A 153 11.09 -4.66 -19.45
CA GLY A 153 10.71 -6.02 -19.08
C GLY A 153 11.53 -6.64 -17.95
N GLY A 154 11.91 -5.85 -16.94
CA GLY A 154 12.68 -6.35 -15.81
C GLY A 154 11.88 -7.23 -14.85
N GLN A 155 12.59 -8.07 -14.10
CA GLN A 155 12.02 -8.91 -13.07
C GLN A 155 12.93 -8.95 -11.86
N VAL A 156 12.35 -8.79 -10.67
CA VAL A 156 13.07 -8.82 -9.39
C VAL A 156 12.43 -9.85 -8.47
N ASP A 157 13.24 -10.76 -7.94
CA ASP A 157 12.84 -11.66 -6.86
C ASP A 157 13.70 -11.45 -5.62
N VAL A 158 13.07 -11.51 -4.46
CA VAL A 158 13.76 -11.65 -3.18
C VAL A 158 13.33 -12.96 -2.54
N VAL A 159 14.29 -13.85 -2.30
CA VAL A 159 14.06 -15.19 -1.78
C VAL A 159 14.69 -15.32 -0.40
N SER A 160 13.90 -15.78 0.56
CA SER A 160 14.38 -16.13 1.91
C SER A 160 15.28 -17.36 1.81
N LEU A 161 16.51 -17.27 2.33
CA LEU A 161 17.38 -18.44 2.47
C LEU A 161 16.89 -19.41 3.56
N ASP A 162 16.16 -18.92 4.57
CA ASP A 162 15.69 -19.74 5.69
C ASP A 162 14.54 -20.68 5.29
N THR A 163 13.69 -20.22 4.37
CA THR A 163 12.49 -20.98 3.94
C THR A 163 12.52 -21.41 2.48
N ASN A 164 13.49 -20.91 1.70
CA ASN A 164 13.56 -21.04 0.25
C ASN A 164 12.27 -20.59 -0.48
N LYS A 165 11.54 -19.62 0.10
CA LYS A 165 10.29 -19.07 -0.44
C LYS A 165 10.45 -17.61 -0.87
N PRO A 166 9.72 -17.15 -1.89
CA PRO A 166 9.72 -15.75 -2.29
C PRO A 166 9.10 -14.87 -1.20
N ILE A 167 9.79 -13.79 -0.84
CA ILE A 167 9.29 -12.72 0.03
C ILE A 167 8.72 -11.59 -0.84
N PHE A 168 9.34 -11.34 -1.98
CA PHE A 168 8.96 -10.29 -2.92
C PHE A 168 9.22 -10.76 -4.34
N ASN A 169 8.30 -10.45 -5.24
CA ASN A 169 8.46 -10.66 -6.67
C ASN A 169 7.81 -9.49 -7.41
N VAL A 170 8.50 -8.95 -8.41
CA VAL A 170 7.92 -8.02 -9.37
C VAL A 170 8.29 -8.47 -10.77
N LYS A 171 7.32 -8.44 -11.70
CA LYS A 171 7.50 -8.84 -13.10
C LYS A 171 7.12 -7.72 -14.06
N ASN A 172 7.74 -7.78 -15.24
CA ASN A 172 7.57 -6.84 -16.35
C ASN A 172 7.70 -5.38 -15.90
N ILE A 173 8.79 -5.08 -15.21
CA ILE A 173 9.15 -3.72 -14.84
C ILE A 173 9.53 -2.99 -16.12
N ILE A 174 8.85 -1.87 -16.38
CA ILE A 174 9.25 -0.89 -17.38
C ILE A 174 9.56 0.39 -16.61
N LEU A 175 10.80 0.85 -16.71
CA LEU A 175 11.23 2.11 -16.12
C LEU A 175 11.77 3.01 -17.23
N LYS A 176 11.30 4.25 -17.27
CA LYS A 176 11.93 5.34 -18.00
C LYS A 176 12.30 6.41 -16.98
N LEU A 177 13.54 6.84 -16.97
CA LEU A 177 14.02 7.91 -16.12
C LEU A 177 14.85 8.83 -17.00
N GLU A 178 14.40 10.07 -17.17
CA GLU A 178 14.96 11.01 -18.14
C GLU A 178 15.42 12.30 -17.44
N GLY A 179 16.48 12.92 -17.99
CA GLY A 179 17.07 14.14 -17.45
C GLY A 179 17.73 13.93 -16.09
N ILE A 180 18.42 12.80 -15.91
CA ILE A 180 19.10 12.44 -14.67
C ILE A 180 20.26 13.41 -14.41
N LEU A 181 20.29 14.00 -13.22
CA LEU A 181 21.39 14.81 -12.74
C LEU A 181 21.94 14.23 -11.44
N ILE A 182 23.23 13.90 -11.44
CA ILE A 182 23.96 13.40 -10.27
C ILE A 182 25.16 14.31 -10.02
N THR A 183 25.17 14.97 -8.86
CA THR A 183 26.24 15.81 -8.36
C THR A 183 26.64 15.37 -6.94
N ASP A 184 27.74 15.91 -6.40
CA ASP A 184 28.13 15.63 -5.01
C ASP A 184 27.09 16.14 -3.99
N ALA A 185 26.29 17.13 -4.37
CA ALA A 185 25.17 17.60 -3.58
C ALA A 185 24.01 16.61 -3.61
N THR A 186 23.58 16.17 -4.80
CA THR A 186 22.43 15.25 -4.92
C THR A 186 22.73 13.89 -4.32
N LEU A 187 23.98 13.42 -4.32
CA LEU A 187 24.37 12.15 -3.71
C LEU A 187 24.06 12.09 -2.20
N LYS A 188 24.11 13.24 -1.52
CA LYS A 188 23.83 13.34 -0.07
C LYS A 188 22.33 13.37 0.23
N GLU A 189 21.47 13.46 -0.78
CA GLU A 189 20.02 13.49 -0.63
C GLU A 189 19.44 12.09 -0.47
N LYS A 190 18.19 12.00 0.03
CA LYS A 190 17.48 10.72 0.22
C LYS A 190 17.22 9.97 -1.08
N ILE A 191 17.02 10.72 -2.17
CA ILE A 191 16.99 10.19 -3.53
C ILE A 191 18.29 10.71 -4.15
N PRO A 192 19.32 9.86 -4.35
CA PRO A 192 20.67 10.35 -4.66
C PRO A 192 20.86 10.83 -6.11
N MET A 193 19.81 11.40 -6.70
CA MET A 193 19.72 11.87 -8.07
C MET A 193 18.49 12.78 -8.24
N HIS A 194 18.60 13.77 -9.13
CA HIS A 194 17.44 14.48 -9.66
C HIS A 194 17.10 13.93 -11.05
N TYR A 195 15.86 14.15 -11.49
CA TYR A 195 15.36 13.73 -12.79
C TYR A 195 14.23 14.66 -13.25
N GLU A 196 14.04 14.80 -14.55
CA GLU A 196 12.96 15.61 -15.13
C GLU A 196 11.66 14.81 -15.26
N LYS A 197 11.76 13.56 -15.70
CA LYS A 197 10.61 12.69 -15.94
C LYS A 197 10.88 11.28 -15.48
N TYR A 198 9.85 10.63 -14.96
CA TYR A 198 9.88 9.19 -14.72
C TYR A 198 8.57 8.52 -15.12
N VAL A 199 8.69 7.31 -15.64
CA VAL A 199 7.58 6.37 -15.86
C VAL A 199 7.97 5.04 -15.24
N LEU A 200 7.12 4.50 -14.38
CA LEU A 200 7.27 3.16 -13.82
C LEU A 200 5.98 2.38 -14.05
N ILE A 201 6.10 1.24 -14.74
CA ILE A 201 5.01 0.28 -14.94
C ILE A 201 5.48 -1.09 -14.46
N CYS A 202 4.64 -1.77 -13.71
CA CYS A 202 4.86 -3.16 -13.30
C CYS A 202 3.56 -3.95 -13.50
N ASP A 203 3.64 -5.15 -14.06
CA ASP A 203 2.45 -5.97 -14.32
C ASP A 203 2.03 -6.81 -13.12
N SER A 204 2.97 -7.26 -12.31
CA SER A 204 2.62 -8.01 -11.11
C SER A 204 3.60 -7.73 -10.01
N LEU A 205 3.08 -7.49 -8.82
CA LEU A 205 3.84 -7.42 -7.58
C LEU A 205 3.24 -8.42 -6.61
N PHE A 206 4.09 -9.25 -6.02
CA PHE A 206 3.81 -10.07 -4.86
C PHE A 206 4.71 -9.61 -3.72
N TYR A 207 4.14 -9.45 -2.53
CA TYR A 207 4.89 -9.15 -1.32
C TYR A 207 4.30 -9.91 -0.14
N LYS A 208 5.16 -10.52 0.67
CA LYS A 208 4.79 -11.15 1.92
C LYS A 208 5.19 -10.23 3.10
N PRO A 209 4.30 -9.32 3.56
CA PRO A 209 4.61 -8.39 4.64
C PRO A 209 4.83 -9.05 6.00
N SER A 210 4.30 -10.26 6.19
CA SER A 210 4.51 -11.08 7.38
C SER A 210 4.18 -12.53 7.07
N GLN A 211 4.44 -13.45 8.01
CA GLN A 211 3.98 -14.84 7.92
C GLN A 211 2.45 -14.98 7.71
N PHE A 212 1.66 -13.98 8.11
CA PHE A 212 0.20 -14.05 8.14
C PHE A 212 -0.50 -13.55 6.87
N TYR A 213 0.20 -12.82 6.00
CA TYR A 213 -0.46 -12.12 4.89
C TYR A 213 0.36 -12.20 3.60
N ASN A 214 -0.37 -12.31 2.50
CA ASN A 214 0.14 -12.15 1.15
C ASN A 214 -0.51 -10.93 0.52
N MET A 215 0.31 -10.04 -0.02
CA MET A 215 -0.11 -8.86 -0.77
C MET A 215 0.18 -9.09 -2.26
N THR A 216 -0.78 -8.79 -3.11
CA THR A 216 -0.58 -8.77 -4.56
C THR A 216 -1.11 -7.50 -5.19
N ILE A 217 -0.48 -7.07 -6.27
CA ILE A 217 -0.95 -6.01 -7.16
C ILE A 217 -0.81 -6.50 -8.58
N GLY A 218 -1.89 -6.43 -9.37
CA GLY A 218 -1.91 -6.88 -10.76
C GLY A 218 -1.61 -5.80 -11.81
N LYS A 219 -1.42 -4.53 -11.42
CA LYS A 219 -0.71 -3.52 -12.21
C LYS A 219 -0.39 -2.31 -11.35
N ILE A 220 0.82 -1.77 -11.49
CA ILE A 220 1.19 -0.43 -11.02
C ILE A 220 1.57 0.38 -12.25
N SER A 221 1.09 1.60 -12.34
CA SER A 221 1.50 2.56 -13.35
C SER A 221 1.60 3.93 -12.70
N THR A 222 2.77 4.54 -12.78
CA THR A 222 3.01 5.89 -12.29
C THR A 222 3.88 6.64 -13.29
N GLU A 223 3.53 7.90 -13.51
CA GLU A 223 4.23 8.82 -14.40
C GLU A 223 4.20 10.19 -13.73
N ASN A 224 5.35 10.67 -13.30
CA ASN A 224 5.54 11.92 -12.58
C ASN A 224 4.60 12.09 -11.36
N ASN A 225 3.40 12.62 -11.59
CA ASN A 225 2.42 12.97 -10.58
C ASN A 225 1.18 12.07 -10.59
N PHE A 226 1.13 11.07 -11.46
CA PHE A 226 0.02 10.13 -11.54
C PHE A 226 0.37 8.80 -10.88
N LEU A 227 -0.61 8.18 -10.23
CA LEU A 227 -0.51 6.79 -9.75
C LEU A 227 -1.81 6.04 -10.02
N LYS A 228 -1.69 4.86 -10.62
CA LYS A 228 -2.76 3.88 -10.77
C LYS A 228 -2.31 2.52 -10.30
N VAL A 229 -3.10 1.95 -9.41
CA VAL A 229 -2.96 0.57 -8.93
C VAL A 229 -4.19 -0.19 -9.40
N LYS A 230 -4.02 -1.40 -9.93
CA LYS A 230 -5.12 -2.29 -10.30
C LYS A 230 -4.97 -3.67 -9.65
N LYS A 231 -6.12 -4.30 -9.35
CA LYS A 231 -6.22 -5.65 -8.80
C LYS A 231 -5.32 -5.83 -7.57
N PHE A 232 -5.49 -4.95 -6.59
CA PHE A 232 -4.79 -5.09 -5.32
C PHE A 232 -5.52 -6.13 -4.46
N SER A 233 -4.77 -6.97 -3.77
CA SER A 233 -5.30 -7.82 -2.71
C SER A 233 -4.35 -7.95 -1.53
N LEU A 234 -4.92 -8.02 -0.33
CA LEU A 234 -4.24 -8.41 0.90
C LEU A 234 -5.04 -9.56 1.50
N LEU A 235 -4.48 -10.77 1.41
CA LEU A 235 -5.18 -12.00 1.78
C LEU A 235 -4.44 -12.68 2.95
N PRO A 236 -5.17 -13.23 3.93
CA PRO A 236 -4.59 -14.08 4.95
C PRO A 236 -3.87 -15.28 4.31
N ALA A 237 -2.69 -15.61 4.82
CA ALA A 237 -1.90 -16.76 4.37
C ALA A 237 -2.40 -18.10 4.92
N TYR A 238 -3.35 -18.06 5.86
CA TYR A 238 -3.93 -19.22 6.55
C TYR A 238 -5.46 -19.18 6.49
N THR A 239 -6.09 -20.33 6.66
CA THR A 239 -7.53 -20.40 6.94
C THR A 239 -7.83 -19.69 8.27
N ARG A 240 -9.06 -19.19 8.46
CA ARG A 240 -9.46 -18.48 9.69
C ARG A 240 -9.12 -19.26 10.96
N LYS A 241 -9.42 -20.57 10.98
CA LYS A 241 -9.13 -21.45 12.12
C LYS A 241 -7.64 -21.49 12.46
N VAL A 242 -6.78 -21.74 11.47
CA VAL A 242 -5.33 -21.81 11.68
C VAL A 242 -4.76 -20.44 12.03
N PHE A 243 -5.26 -19.37 11.42
CA PHE A 243 -4.84 -18.01 11.72
C PHE A 243 -5.13 -17.67 13.18
N VAL A 244 -6.37 -17.89 13.64
CA VAL A 244 -6.79 -17.61 15.02
C VAL A 244 -6.00 -18.45 16.03
N GLN A 245 -5.74 -19.73 15.75
CA GLN A 245 -4.92 -20.59 16.60
C GLN A 245 -3.47 -20.11 16.75
N LYS A 246 -2.96 -19.36 15.78
CA LYS A 246 -1.61 -18.76 15.82
C LYS A 246 -1.57 -17.40 16.53
N LEU A 247 -2.72 -16.85 16.94
CA LEU A 247 -2.79 -15.59 17.65
C LEU A 247 -2.63 -15.80 19.16
N GLU A 248 -1.73 -15.04 19.78
CA GLU A 248 -1.63 -14.96 21.25
C GLU A 248 -2.78 -14.16 21.87
N LYS A 249 -3.25 -13.13 21.15
CA LYS A 249 -4.34 -12.22 21.56
C LYS A 249 -5.27 -11.95 20.39
N GLU A 250 -6.53 -11.60 20.68
CA GLU A 250 -7.51 -11.30 19.65
C GLU A 250 -7.03 -10.18 18.72
N LYS A 251 -7.19 -10.39 17.42
CA LYS A 251 -6.79 -9.43 16.39
C LYS A 251 -7.69 -9.56 15.18
N ASP A 252 -7.95 -8.44 14.52
CA ASP A 252 -8.66 -8.43 13.26
C ASP A 252 -7.86 -9.12 12.16
N ILE A 253 -8.55 -9.98 11.42
CA ILE A 253 -8.08 -10.64 10.22
C ILE A 253 -8.74 -9.93 9.04
N TYR A 254 -7.91 -9.40 8.14
CA TYR A 254 -8.36 -8.59 7.03
C TYR A 254 -8.29 -9.38 5.73
N THR A 255 -9.39 -9.42 4.98
CA THR A 255 -9.37 -9.86 3.58
C THR A 255 -9.79 -8.68 2.74
N LEU A 256 -8.82 -8.08 2.04
CA LEU A 256 -9.01 -6.83 1.33
C LEU A 256 -8.74 -7.03 -0.16
N LYS A 257 -9.64 -6.56 -1.02
CA LYS A 257 -9.47 -6.57 -2.47
C LYS A 257 -10.00 -5.27 -3.06
N LEU A 258 -9.32 -4.70 -4.05
CA LEU A 258 -9.86 -3.59 -4.84
C LEU A 258 -9.50 -3.74 -6.30
N ASP A 259 -10.41 -3.28 -7.17
CA ASP A 259 -10.21 -3.28 -8.61
C ASP A 259 -9.20 -2.21 -9.02
N SER A 260 -9.37 -1.00 -8.50
CA SER A 260 -8.44 0.09 -8.79
C SER A 260 -8.39 1.17 -7.72
N ALA A 261 -7.20 1.74 -7.56
CA ALA A 261 -6.96 2.98 -6.83
C ALA A 261 -6.22 3.95 -7.75
N THR A 262 -6.66 5.20 -7.81
CA THR A 262 -6.11 6.21 -8.74
C THR A 262 -5.89 7.54 -8.03
N ILE A 263 -4.74 8.15 -8.31
CA ILE A 263 -4.38 9.52 -7.94
C ILE A 263 -3.98 10.24 -9.22
N ASN A 264 -4.77 11.24 -9.62
CA ASN A 264 -4.55 11.97 -10.87
C ASN A 264 -3.38 12.96 -10.78
N THR A 265 -3.11 13.46 -9.58
CA THR A 265 -2.01 14.37 -9.30
C THR A 265 -1.53 14.12 -7.88
N MET A 266 -0.24 13.94 -7.68
CA MET A 266 0.41 13.83 -6.39
C MET A 266 1.69 14.65 -6.37
N LYS A 267 2.10 15.06 -5.19
CA LYS A 267 3.43 15.59 -4.91
C LYS A 267 3.99 14.80 -3.74
N TRP A 268 5.14 14.20 -3.94
CA TRP A 268 5.84 13.47 -2.89
C TRP A 268 7.33 13.73 -3.01
N GLY A 269 8.06 13.46 -1.94
CA GLY A 269 9.50 13.62 -1.92
C GLY A 269 10.01 13.70 -0.50
N PHE A 270 11.19 14.27 -0.33
CA PHE A 270 11.81 14.51 0.97
C PHE A 270 12.13 15.99 1.13
N LYS A 271 11.83 16.55 2.30
CA LYS A 271 12.24 17.90 2.70
C LYS A 271 12.86 17.83 4.08
N ASN A 272 14.11 18.27 4.23
CA ASN A 272 14.87 18.16 5.49
C ASN A 272 14.83 16.74 6.07
N ASP A 273 15.16 15.75 5.23
CA ASP A 273 15.11 14.30 5.54
C ASP A 273 13.75 13.72 5.92
N LYS A 274 12.67 14.50 5.81
CA LYS A 274 11.32 14.04 6.10
C LYS A 274 10.57 13.83 4.81
N PHE A 275 10.05 12.62 4.63
CA PHE A 275 9.13 12.31 3.55
C PHE A 275 7.94 13.26 3.59
N PHE A 276 7.34 13.62 2.46
CA PHE A 276 6.03 14.25 2.41
C PHE A 276 5.20 13.61 1.31
N PHE A 277 3.89 13.64 1.48
CA PHE A 277 2.94 13.18 0.49
C PHE A 277 1.71 14.08 0.45
N TYR A 278 1.40 14.58 -0.74
CA TYR A 278 0.23 15.39 -1.02
C TYR A 278 -0.51 14.84 -2.25
N ALA A 279 -1.82 14.74 -2.17
CA ALA A 279 -2.69 14.43 -3.30
C ALA A 279 -4.02 15.20 -3.18
N PRO A 280 -4.49 15.92 -4.22
CA PRO A 280 -5.82 16.51 -4.21
C PRO A 280 -6.92 15.46 -4.16
N SER A 281 -6.72 14.30 -4.82
CA SER A 281 -7.73 13.25 -4.87
C SER A 281 -7.14 11.85 -4.91
N LEU A 282 -7.71 10.96 -4.10
CA LEU A 282 -7.52 9.52 -4.16
C LEU A 282 -8.89 8.86 -4.36
N VAL A 283 -9.05 8.10 -5.44
CA VAL A 283 -10.29 7.36 -5.74
C VAL A 283 -10.02 5.87 -5.73
N ILE A 284 -10.74 5.13 -4.89
CA ILE A 284 -10.73 3.67 -4.78
C ILE A 284 -12.06 3.14 -5.30
N ASN A 285 -12.04 2.18 -6.23
CA ASN A 285 -13.23 1.57 -6.81
C ASN A 285 -13.29 0.07 -6.49
N HIS A 286 -14.52 -0.41 -6.22
CA HIS A 286 -14.84 -1.80 -5.89
C HIS A 286 -13.94 -2.36 -4.80
N PHE A 287 -13.88 -1.67 -3.66
CA PHE A 287 -13.19 -2.17 -2.49
C PHE A 287 -14.07 -3.19 -1.79
N ASP A 288 -13.68 -4.46 -1.82
CA ASP A 288 -14.27 -5.55 -1.06
C ASP A 288 -13.42 -5.79 0.18
N ALA A 289 -13.96 -5.39 1.33
CA ALA A 289 -13.30 -5.49 2.63
C ALA A 289 -14.07 -6.41 3.56
N ASN A 290 -13.42 -7.48 4.00
CA ASN A 290 -13.89 -8.33 5.09
C ASN A 290 -12.97 -8.17 6.30
N ILE A 291 -13.57 -7.85 7.44
CA ILE A 291 -12.90 -7.73 8.73
C ILE A 291 -13.49 -8.81 9.63
N TYR A 292 -12.70 -9.83 9.92
CA TYR A 292 -13.11 -10.95 10.76
C TYR A 292 -12.37 -10.91 12.10
N ARG A 293 -13.10 -11.11 13.19
CA ARG A 293 -12.56 -11.24 14.54
C ARG A 293 -13.00 -12.55 15.19
N GLY A 294 -12.05 -13.43 15.45
CA GLY A 294 -12.27 -14.59 16.33
C GLY A 294 -12.06 -14.19 17.79
N LYS A 295 -13.03 -14.50 18.66
CA LYS A 295 -13.01 -14.19 20.11
C LYS A 295 -12.45 -15.31 20.98
N MET A 296 -11.92 -16.36 20.37
CA MET A 296 -11.33 -17.51 21.08
C MET A 296 -9.97 -17.20 21.75
N PRO A 297 -9.06 -16.41 21.13
CA PRO A 297 -7.83 -15.98 21.79
C PRO A 297 -8.12 -15.00 22.95
N LYS A 298 -7.12 -14.78 23.82
CA LYS A 298 -7.24 -13.84 24.94
C LYS A 298 -7.51 -12.42 24.46
N ASP A 299 -8.26 -11.65 25.24
CA ASP A 299 -8.51 -10.23 24.98
C ASP A 299 -7.21 -9.42 24.86
N ASP A 300 -7.19 -8.48 23.93
CA ASP A 300 -6.12 -7.48 23.80
C ASP A 300 -6.48 -6.23 24.62
N LEU A 301 -5.87 -6.13 25.81
CA LEU A 301 -6.06 -5.02 26.74
C LEU A 301 -5.19 -3.79 26.41
N SER A 302 -4.57 -3.73 25.23
CA SER A 302 -3.85 -2.53 24.81
C SER A 302 -4.81 -1.40 24.43
N LYS A 303 -4.47 -0.17 24.84
CA LYS A 303 -5.22 1.04 24.45
C LYS A 303 -5.35 1.14 22.93
N LYS A 304 -6.58 1.33 22.46
CA LYS A 304 -6.91 1.61 21.06
C LYS A 304 -7.06 3.12 20.91
N TYR A 305 -6.25 3.71 20.05
CA TYR A 305 -6.31 5.16 19.80
C TYR A 305 -7.41 5.52 18.80
N LEU A 306 -8.04 6.68 18.99
CA LEU A 306 -8.99 7.24 18.03
C LEU A 306 -8.28 7.76 16.77
N TYR A 307 -9.01 7.91 15.67
CA TYR A 307 -8.43 8.20 14.36
C TYR A 307 -7.71 9.53 14.26
N ASN A 308 -8.20 10.54 14.98
CA ASN A 308 -7.55 11.83 15.05
C ASN A 308 -6.19 11.73 15.75
N HIS A 309 -6.05 10.92 16.82
CA HIS A 309 -4.76 10.60 17.47
C HIS A 309 -3.82 9.89 16.50
N LEU A 310 -4.32 8.89 15.76
CA LEU A 310 -3.54 8.15 14.78
C LEU A 310 -2.98 9.08 13.69
N LEU A 311 -3.83 9.92 13.11
CA LEU A 311 -3.43 10.92 12.10
C LEU A 311 -2.48 11.98 12.67
N ARG A 312 -2.73 12.45 13.90
CA ARG A 312 -1.89 13.45 14.57
C ARG A 312 -0.45 12.97 14.75
N ASN A 313 -0.28 11.66 15.01
CA ASN A 313 1.01 11.08 15.34
C ASN A 313 1.81 10.54 14.14
N ILE A 314 1.28 10.64 12.92
CA ILE A 314 2.06 10.40 11.70
C ILE A 314 3.24 11.39 11.68
N LYS A 315 4.47 10.86 11.50
CA LYS A 315 5.73 11.61 11.67
C LYS A 315 6.20 12.34 10.40
N PHE A 316 5.31 12.53 9.45
CA PHE A 316 5.59 13.20 8.18
C PHE A 316 4.35 13.97 7.67
N PRO A 317 4.51 15.04 6.87
CA PRO A 317 3.39 15.70 6.21
C PRO A 317 2.67 14.73 5.26
N LEU A 318 1.43 14.39 5.60
CA LEU A 318 0.51 13.63 4.77
C LEU A 318 -0.71 14.52 4.52
N GLN A 319 -1.14 14.67 3.27
CA GLN A 319 -2.37 15.37 2.93
C GLN A 319 -3.05 14.73 1.71
N ILE A 320 -4.32 14.39 1.88
CA ILE A 320 -5.23 13.94 0.84
C ILE A 320 -6.48 14.82 0.95
N ASP A 321 -6.70 15.71 -0.02
CA ASP A 321 -7.80 16.68 0.09
C ASP A 321 -9.15 15.99 0.01
N THR A 322 -9.28 15.00 -0.89
CA THR A 322 -10.47 14.15 -1.00
C THR A 322 -10.11 12.67 -1.25
N LEU A 323 -10.54 11.78 -0.36
CA LEU A 323 -10.59 10.33 -0.56
C LEU A 323 -12.00 9.92 -0.92
N GLN A 324 -12.15 9.14 -1.99
CA GLN A 324 -13.41 8.50 -2.36
C GLN A 324 -13.24 6.98 -2.42
N VAL A 325 -14.16 6.25 -1.79
CA VAL A 325 -14.32 4.80 -1.92
C VAL A 325 -15.68 4.59 -2.56
N LEU A 326 -15.71 3.98 -3.74
CA LEU A 326 -16.91 3.92 -4.58
C LEU A 326 -17.29 2.47 -4.87
N LYS A 327 -18.60 2.20 -4.96
CA LYS A 327 -19.16 0.90 -5.40
C LYS A 327 -18.57 -0.29 -4.63
N SER A 328 -18.42 -0.12 -3.33
CA SER A 328 -17.63 -1.01 -2.49
C SER A 328 -18.52 -1.87 -1.59
N LYS A 329 -17.91 -2.76 -0.82
CA LYS A 329 -18.58 -3.60 0.16
C LYS A 329 -17.71 -3.73 1.40
N LEU A 330 -18.34 -3.62 2.57
CA LEU A 330 -17.70 -3.89 3.85
C LEU A 330 -18.50 -4.98 4.58
N VAL A 331 -17.80 -6.00 5.06
CA VAL A 331 -18.37 -7.06 5.90
C VAL A 331 -17.57 -7.13 7.19
N TYR A 332 -18.26 -7.02 8.32
CA TYR A 332 -17.69 -7.28 9.64
C TYR A 332 -18.22 -8.60 10.18
N GLU A 333 -17.33 -9.43 10.71
CA GLU A 333 -17.66 -10.73 11.28
C GLU A 333 -17.04 -10.90 12.65
N GLU A 334 -17.83 -11.40 13.59
CA GLU A 334 -17.35 -11.77 14.92
C GLU A 334 -17.77 -13.18 15.28
N GLU A 335 -16.80 -14.04 15.60
CA GLU A 335 -17.03 -15.46 15.85
C GLU A 335 -16.57 -15.82 17.27
N ILE A 336 -17.51 -16.22 18.12
CA ILE A 336 -17.23 -16.63 19.51
C ILE A 336 -16.72 -18.07 19.56
N ASP A 337 -17.27 -18.93 18.70
CA ASP A 337 -16.91 -20.33 18.59
C ASP A 337 -17.14 -20.80 17.14
N PHE A 338 -16.19 -21.56 16.58
CA PHE A 338 -16.28 -22.10 15.22
C PHE A 338 -17.48 -23.03 14.98
N ALA A 339 -18.02 -23.67 16.02
CA ALA A 339 -19.19 -24.52 15.92
C ALA A 339 -20.50 -23.72 15.76
N LYS A 340 -20.51 -22.44 16.16
CA LYS A 340 -21.69 -21.56 16.06
C LYS A 340 -21.72 -20.75 14.77
N GLY A 341 -20.56 -20.59 14.12
CA GLY A 341 -20.39 -19.68 13.00
C GLY A 341 -20.28 -18.22 13.44
N PRO A 342 -19.87 -17.34 12.52
CA PRO A 342 -19.72 -15.91 12.78
C PRO A 342 -21.07 -15.19 12.81
N GLY A 343 -21.18 -14.19 13.68
CA GLY A 343 -22.16 -13.12 13.54
C GLY A 343 -21.69 -12.15 12.46
N ILE A 344 -22.57 -11.78 11.51
CA ILE A 344 -22.18 -11.01 10.32
C ILE A 344 -22.95 -9.69 10.24
N LEU A 345 -22.23 -8.60 9.96
CA LEU A 345 -22.78 -7.31 9.56
C LEU A 345 -22.35 -6.99 8.13
N ASN A 346 -23.31 -6.66 7.27
CA ASN A 346 -23.07 -6.34 5.86
C ASN A 346 -23.37 -4.86 5.59
N PHE A 347 -22.46 -4.21 4.86
CA PHE A 347 -22.62 -2.87 4.33
C PHE A 347 -22.36 -2.95 2.83
N ASP A 348 -23.41 -3.20 2.06
CA ASP A 348 -23.39 -3.33 0.61
C ASP A 348 -23.54 -1.96 -0.05
N HIS A 349 -23.17 -1.84 -1.34
CA HIS A 349 -23.17 -0.57 -2.08
C HIS A 349 -22.50 0.57 -1.29
N PHE A 350 -21.41 0.25 -0.61
CA PHE A 350 -20.70 1.15 0.28
C PHE A 350 -19.99 2.24 -0.52
N ASN A 351 -20.31 3.49 -0.20
CA ASN A 351 -19.64 4.67 -0.71
C ASN A 351 -19.16 5.52 0.47
N LEU A 352 -17.92 6.02 0.39
CA LEU A 352 -17.34 6.91 1.39
C LEU A 352 -16.65 8.08 0.70
N GLN A 353 -16.89 9.28 1.20
CA GLN A 353 -16.13 10.48 0.86
C GLN A 353 -15.52 11.07 2.12
N ALA A 354 -14.20 11.14 2.18
CA ALA A 354 -13.48 11.80 3.26
C ALA A 354 -12.73 13.02 2.73
N THR A 355 -12.85 14.16 3.39
CA THR A 355 -12.17 15.41 3.03
C THR A 355 -11.20 15.86 4.11
N ASN A 356 -10.17 16.61 3.72
CA ASN A 356 -9.13 17.14 4.60
C ASN A 356 -8.33 16.08 5.37
N LEU A 357 -8.16 14.88 4.83
CA LEU A 357 -7.35 13.84 5.46
C LEU A 357 -5.89 14.27 5.51
N ARG A 358 -5.38 14.61 6.69
CA ARG A 358 -3.99 15.02 6.85
C ARG A 358 -3.38 14.60 8.17
N SER A 359 -2.06 14.49 8.20
CA SER A 359 -1.34 14.29 9.45
C SER A 359 -1.30 15.56 10.29
N GLY A 360 -1.10 15.41 11.61
CA GLY A 360 -0.88 16.56 12.50
C GLY A 360 0.53 17.15 12.41
N PHE A 361 1.37 16.65 11.50
CA PHE A 361 2.79 16.95 11.49
C PHE A 361 3.08 18.41 11.12
N GLY A 362 3.65 19.16 12.08
CA GLY A 362 4.04 20.57 11.87
C GLY A 362 2.88 21.55 11.71
N LEU A 363 1.64 21.12 11.95
CA LEU A 363 0.46 21.96 11.80
C LEU A 363 0.12 22.67 13.12
N LYS A 364 -0.19 23.97 13.02
CA LYS A 364 -0.75 24.76 14.14
C LYS A 364 -2.27 24.83 14.11
N LYS A 365 -2.87 24.74 12.91
CA LYS A 365 -4.31 24.75 12.66
C LYS A 365 -4.60 23.86 11.45
N THR A 366 -5.77 23.22 11.46
CA THR A 366 -6.31 22.48 10.32
C THR A 366 -7.82 22.49 10.36
N ASN A 367 -8.44 22.36 9.19
CA ASN A 367 -9.84 22.02 9.07
C ASN A 367 -10.08 20.60 9.62
N ASP A 368 -11.33 20.36 10.02
CA ASP A 368 -11.76 19.03 10.42
C ASP A 368 -11.71 18.06 9.24
N VAL A 369 -11.37 16.82 9.57
CA VAL A 369 -11.63 15.69 8.69
C VAL A 369 -13.13 15.49 8.69
N LYS A 370 -13.75 15.46 7.51
CA LYS A 370 -15.19 15.17 7.35
C LYS A 370 -15.34 13.94 6.50
N ILE A 371 -16.08 12.96 7.00
CA ILE A 371 -16.30 11.65 6.40
C ILE A 371 -17.81 11.48 6.22
N LYS A 372 -18.23 11.24 4.98
CA LYS A 372 -19.60 10.89 4.63
C LYS A 372 -19.62 9.45 4.15
N VAL A 373 -20.58 8.68 4.64
CA VAL A 373 -20.81 7.29 4.22
C VAL A 373 -22.26 7.14 3.79
N ASN A 374 -22.47 6.50 2.66
CA ASN A 374 -23.78 6.01 2.21
C ASN A 374 -23.63 4.54 1.83
N CYS A 375 -24.51 3.69 2.35
CA CYS A 375 -24.52 2.27 2.01
C CYS A 375 -25.92 1.66 2.21
N ILE A 376 -26.05 0.39 1.82
CA ILE A 376 -27.18 -0.46 2.12
C ILE A 376 -26.78 -1.42 3.23
N PHE A 377 -27.23 -1.14 4.45
CA PHE A 377 -27.01 -1.97 5.62
C PHE A 377 -27.86 -3.24 5.56
N MET A 378 -27.25 -4.37 5.88
CA MET A 378 -27.87 -5.70 5.90
C MET A 378 -28.68 -6.01 4.65
N LYS A 379 -28.15 -5.61 3.48
CA LYS A 379 -28.68 -5.82 2.11
C LYS A 379 -29.95 -5.08 1.73
N THR A 380 -30.71 -4.52 2.66
CA THR A 380 -32.03 -3.92 2.37
C THR A 380 -32.16 -2.46 2.76
N SER A 381 -31.39 -1.96 3.73
CA SER A 381 -31.77 -0.75 4.46
C SER A 381 -30.76 0.38 4.25
N PRO A 382 -31.17 1.51 3.65
CA PRO A 382 -30.28 2.66 3.47
C PRO A 382 -29.73 3.19 4.79
N LEU A 383 -28.42 3.41 4.83
CA LEU A 383 -27.68 3.99 5.95
C LEU A 383 -26.82 5.16 5.45
N ASP A 384 -27.08 6.33 6.02
CA ASP A 384 -26.29 7.55 5.82
C ASP A 384 -25.59 7.94 7.12
N VAL A 385 -24.31 8.29 7.04
CA VAL A 385 -23.50 8.70 8.20
C VAL A 385 -22.66 9.92 7.84
N ASP A 386 -22.70 10.93 8.70
CA ASP A 386 -21.73 12.03 8.72
C ASP A 386 -20.86 11.89 9.97
N TRP A 387 -19.55 11.94 9.80
CA TRP A 387 -18.57 11.85 10.86
C TRP A 387 -17.50 12.90 10.68
N SER A 388 -17.14 13.59 11.76
CA SER A 388 -16.08 14.59 11.74
C SER A 388 -15.25 14.58 13.00
N PHE A 389 -13.99 15.01 12.87
CA PHE A 389 -13.08 15.24 13.98
C PHE A 389 -11.94 16.18 13.55
N ASN A 390 -11.33 16.85 14.53
CA ASN A 390 -10.12 17.64 14.28
C ASN A 390 -8.87 16.83 14.61
N VAL A 391 -7.93 16.73 13.66
CA VAL A 391 -6.65 16.00 13.87
C VAL A 391 -5.84 16.57 15.02
N LEU A 392 -5.86 17.89 15.21
CA LEU A 392 -5.05 18.58 16.24
C LEU A 392 -5.73 18.60 17.62
N ASP A 393 -6.99 18.19 17.74
CA ASP A 393 -7.66 18.15 19.04
C ASP A 393 -7.05 17.05 19.93
N LYS A 394 -6.42 17.47 21.03
CA LYS A 394 -5.75 16.61 22.00
C LYS A 394 -6.72 15.82 22.89
N LYS A 395 -7.99 16.23 23.00
CA LYS A 395 -9.01 15.45 23.71
C LYS A 395 -9.53 14.27 22.88
N ASP A 396 -9.17 14.26 21.60
CA ASP A 396 -9.65 13.30 20.62
C ASP A 396 -11.15 13.33 20.37
N SER A 397 -11.72 14.55 20.35
CA SER A 397 -13.15 14.75 20.14
C SER A 397 -13.56 14.45 18.70
N PHE A 398 -14.77 13.91 18.57
CA PHE A 398 -15.43 13.62 17.32
C PHE A 398 -16.93 13.91 17.43
N HIS A 399 -17.55 14.13 16.28
CA HIS A 399 -19.00 14.20 16.12
C HIS A 399 -19.41 13.21 15.03
N ILE A 400 -20.35 12.32 15.35
CA ILE A 400 -20.89 11.33 14.41
C ILE A 400 -22.40 11.26 14.50
N GLN A 401 -23.05 11.34 13.36
CA GLN A 401 -24.50 11.25 13.22
C GLN A 401 -24.86 10.34 12.06
N GLY A 402 -26.03 9.74 12.11
CA GLY A 402 -26.49 8.90 11.03
C GLY A 402 -27.97 8.60 11.08
N VAL A 403 -28.46 8.12 9.94
CA VAL A 403 -29.85 7.76 9.71
C VAL A 403 -29.88 6.40 9.04
N ILE A 404 -30.59 5.46 9.64
CA ILE A 404 -31.00 4.23 8.96
C ILE A 404 -32.51 4.29 8.73
N SER A 405 -32.93 3.93 7.51
CA SER A 405 -34.33 4.00 7.09
C SER A 405 -34.85 2.62 6.68
N ASN A 406 -36.11 2.34 7.00
CA ASN A 406 -36.85 1.13 6.63
C ASN A 406 -36.09 -0.17 6.96
N PHE A 407 -35.56 -0.26 8.18
CA PHE A 407 -34.76 -1.38 8.61
C PHE A 407 -35.61 -2.53 9.15
N ASP A 408 -35.63 -3.64 8.40
CA ASP A 408 -36.14 -4.91 8.90
C ASP A 408 -35.18 -5.48 9.95
N VAL A 409 -35.59 -5.40 11.21
CA VAL A 409 -34.77 -5.79 12.36
C VAL A 409 -34.49 -7.30 12.34
N SER A 410 -35.27 -8.10 11.61
CA SER A 410 -35.01 -9.53 11.45
C SER A 410 -33.68 -9.83 10.78
N ALA A 411 -33.18 -8.91 9.95
CA ALA A 411 -31.88 -9.02 9.32
C ALA A 411 -30.74 -9.08 10.35
N MET A 412 -30.90 -8.47 11.53
CA MET A 412 -29.93 -8.58 12.63
C MET A 412 -29.75 -10.01 13.13
N GLY A 413 -30.67 -10.93 12.84
CA GLY A 413 -30.54 -12.34 13.20
C GLY A 413 -29.21 -12.95 12.74
N GLN A 414 -28.66 -12.51 11.60
CA GLN A 414 -27.33 -12.96 11.11
C GLN A 414 -26.18 -12.62 12.07
N PHE A 415 -26.34 -11.59 12.90
CA PHE A 415 -25.37 -11.19 13.91
C PHE A 415 -25.79 -11.64 15.31
N SER A 416 -27.01 -11.29 15.72
CA SER A 416 -27.48 -11.46 17.10
C SER A 416 -27.73 -12.91 17.49
N LYS A 417 -28.09 -13.79 16.55
CA LYS A 417 -28.35 -15.20 16.85
C LYS A 417 -27.08 -15.93 17.30
N PRO A 418 -26.00 -16.00 16.51
CA PRO A 418 -24.76 -16.69 16.93
C PRO A 418 -24.05 -15.96 18.07
N TYR A 419 -24.17 -14.63 18.14
CA TYR A 419 -23.45 -13.81 19.11
C TYR A 419 -24.15 -13.69 20.48
N MET A 420 -25.47 -13.45 20.48
CA MET A 420 -26.26 -13.13 21.68
C MET A 420 -27.26 -14.22 22.07
N ASN A 421 -27.46 -15.24 21.22
CA ASN A 421 -28.60 -16.18 21.34
C ASN A 421 -29.95 -15.45 21.36
N ALA A 422 -30.10 -14.41 20.54
CA ALA A 422 -31.34 -13.64 20.43
C ALA A 422 -31.64 -13.31 18.96
N THR A 423 -32.93 -13.26 18.60
CA THR A 423 -33.41 -12.71 17.33
C THR A 423 -34.50 -11.69 17.60
N PHE A 424 -34.69 -10.82 16.63
CA PHE A 424 -35.63 -9.72 16.69
C PHE A 424 -36.51 -9.76 15.44
N THR A 425 -37.73 -9.29 15.53
CA THR A 425 -38.61 -9.01 14.38
C THR A 425 -39.20 -7.62 14.55
N GLY A 426 -39.69 -7.02 13.47
CA GLY A 426 -40.25 -5.67 13.47
C GLY A 426 -39.55 -4.78 12.47
N THR A 427 -40.07 -3.58 12.28
CA THR A 427 -39.58 -2.62 11.30
C THR A 427 -39.17 -1.33 12.01
N PHE A 428 -37.94 -0.90 11.80
CA PHE A 428 -37.51 0.45 12.16
C PHE A 428 -37.68 1.34 10.94
N HIS A 429 -38.78 2.10 10.87
CA HIS A 429 -39.02 3.05 9.78
C HIS A 429 -37.90 4.07 9.71
N LYS A 430 -37.48 4.59 10.86
CA LYS A 430 -36.37 5.54 10.93
C LYS A 430 -35.69 5.53 12.29
N TYR A 431 -34.40 5.19 12.30
CA TYR A 431 -33.54 5.41 13.45
C TYR A 431 -32.51 6.48 13.12
N ARG A 432 -32.42 7.50 13.99
CA ARG A 432 -31.42 8.57 13.91
C ARG A 432 -30.59 8.57 15.18
N PHE A 433 -29.30 8.82 15.03
CA PHE A 433 -28.40 9.07 16.15
C PHE A 433 -27.53 10.29 15.87
N ASN A 434 -27.15 10.98 16.94
CA ASN A 434 -26.27 12.14 16.92
C ASN A 434 -25.42 12.15 18.19
N PHE A 435 -24.15 11.79 18.06
CA PHE A 435 -23.24 11.62 19.18
C PHE A 435 -21.99 12.50 19.07
N TYR A 436 -21.64 13.13 20.18
CA TYR A 436 -20.38 13.82 20.41
C TYR A 436 -19.58 13.02 21.42
N GLY A 437 -18.35 12.65 21.08
CA GLY A 437 -17.52 11.87 21.99
C GLY A 437 -16.06 12.25 21.90
N ASN A 438 -15.25 11.64 22.76
CA ASN A 438 -13.81 11.83 22.82
C ASN A 438 -13.10 10.55 23.33
N ASP A 439 -11.84 10.64 23.76
CA ASP A 439 -11.09 9.47 24.25
C ASP A 439 -11.66 8.84 25.54
N THR A 440 -12.61 9.50 26.23
CA THR A 440 -13.16 9.08 27.52
C THR A 440 -14.68 8.86 27.52
N THR A 441 -15.49 9.70 26.87
CA THR A 441 -16.95 9.63 26.95
C THR A 441 -17.63 9.93 25.61
N SER A 442 -18.88 9.48 25.46
CA SER A 442 -19.76 9.77 24.33
C SER A 442 -21.11 10.20 24.87
N LYS A 443 -21.61 11.33 24.38
CA LYS A 443 -22.91 11.91 24.74
C LYS A 443 -23.68 12.28 23.49
N GLY A 444 -25.00 12.29 23.58
CA GLY A 444 -25.84 12.80 22.52
C GLY A 444 -27.25 12.26 22.59
N ASN A 445 -27.94 12.24 21.46
CA ASN A 445 -29.33 11.80 21.40
C ASN A 445 -29.58 10.85 20.24
N ALA A 446 -30.69 10.13 20.37
CA ALA A 446 -31.21 9.29 19.30
C ALA A 446 -32.73 9.38 19.25
N SER A 447 -33.28 9.05 18.08
CA SER A 447 -34.71 8.94 17.85
C SER A 447 -35.02 7.66 17.09
N LEU A 448 -36.12 7.00 17.44
CA LEU A 448 -36.58 5.78 16.78
C LEU A 448 -38.08 5.85 16.50
N ASP A 449 -38.41 5.56 15.25
CA ASP A 449 -39.76 5.29 14.75
C ASP A 449 -39.80 3.83 14.29
N TYR A 450 -40.69 3.04 14.89
CA TYR A 450 -40.70 1.59 14.74
C TYR A 450 -42.04 0.94 15.08
N ASP A 451 -42.30 -0.19 14.43
CA ASP A 451 -43.48 -1.03 14.63
C ASP A 451 -43.12 -2.51 14.78
N ASP A 452 -43.97 -3.24 15.49
CA ASP A 452 -44.00 -4.69 15.66
C ASP A 452 -42.71 -5.31 16.21
N LEU A 453 -41.99 -4.57 17.06
CA LEU A 453 -40.76 -5.07 17.66
C LEU A 453 -41.05 -6.23 18.60
N LYS A 454 -40.44 -7.39 18.33
CA LYS A 454 -40.50 -8.58 19.21
C LYS A 454 -39.13 -9.19 19.37
N VAL A 455 -38.87 -9.72 20.57
CA VAL A 455 -37.63 -10.41 20.95
C VAL A 455 -37.89 -11.89 21.11
N LYS A 456 -37.04 -12.72 20.51
CA LYS A 456 -36.97 -14.17 20.75
C LYS A 456 -35.62 -14.51 21.34
N LEU A 457 -35.62 -15.06 22.55
CA LEU A 457 -34.41 -15.52 23.24
C LEU A 457 -34.26 -17.03 23.11
N TYR A 458 -33.03 -17.50 22.97
CA TYR A 458 -32.72 -18.92 22.83
C TYR A 458 -31.94 -19.46 24.04
N LYS A 459 -32.04 -20.77 24.30
CA LYS A 459 -31.39 -21.39 25.46
C LYS A 459 -29.87 -21.43 25.27
N LYS A 460 -29.10 -20.92 26.24
CA LYS A 460 -27.62 -20.89 26.19
C LYS A 460 -26.96 -22.25 25.90
N LYS A 461 -27.49 -23.34 26.48
CA LYS A 461 -26.96 -24.71 26.30
C LYS A 461 -27.52 -25.42 25.05
N ASN A 462 -28.61 -24.93 24.47
CA ASN A 462 -29.22 -25.49 23.27
C ASN A 462 -29.81 -24.34 22.42
N PRO A 463 -28.97 -23.61 21.66
CA PRO A 463 -29.36 -22.39 20.95
C PRO A 463 -30.42 -22.58 19.86
N GLU A 464 -30.71 -23.82 19.48
CA GLU A 464 -31.82 -24.15 18.57
C GLU A 464 -33.18 -24.07 19.26
N LYS A 465 -33.23 -24.27 20.58
CA LYS A 465 -34.48 -24.24 21.35
C LYS A 465 -34.75 -22.84 21.90
N GLU A 466 -35.94 -22.33 21.63
CA GLU A 466 -36.42 -21.07 22.22
C GLU A 466 -36.53 -21.17 23.75
N ALA A 467 -36.13 -20.10 24.43
CA ALA A 467 -36.35 -19.89 25.85
C ALA A 467 -37.71 -19.21 26.07
N LYS A 468 -38.81 -19.89 25.72
CA LYS A 468 -40.19 -19.34 25.67
C LYS A 468 -40.56 -18.43 26.86
N LEU A 469 -40.29 -18.85 28.10
CA LEU A 469 -40.56 -18.05 29.31
C LEU A 469 -39.74 -16.75 29.36
N LYS A 470 -38.46 -16.80 29.00
CA LYS A 470 -37.59 -15.62 28.96
C LYS A 470 -37.95 -14.69 27.80
N SER A 471 -38.32 -15.24 26.64
CA SER A 471 -38.86 -14.46 25.52
C SER A 471 -40.14 -13.73 25.94
N ALA A 472 -41.07 -14.42 26.61
CA ALA A 472 -42.31 -13.81 27.08
C ALA A 472 -42.05 -12.65 28.06
N ILE A 473 -41.16 -12.83 29.05
CA ILE A 473 -40.78 -11.76 29.99
C ILE A 473 -40.08 -10.60 29.26
N ALA A 474 -39.20 -10.88 28.29
CA ALA A 474 -38.54 -9.84 27.51
C ALA A 474 -39.55 -9.01 26.71
N ASN A 475 -40.55 -9.64 26.08
CA ASN A 475 -41.58 -8.95 25.32
C ASN A 475 -42.60 -8.19 26.20
N LEU A 476 -42.70 -8.48 27.50
CA LEU A 476 -43.47 -7.64 28.43
C LEU A 476 -42.74 -6.33 28.78
N LEU A 477 -41.40 -6.36 28.76
CA LEU A 477 -40.55 -5.21 29.08
C LEU A 477 -40.23 -4.35 27.86
N VAL A 478 -40.23 -4.95 26.67
CA VAL A 478 -39.96 -4.26 25.41
C VAL A 478 -41.25 -3.61 24.90
N LYS A 479 -41.19 -2.31 24.60
CA LYS A 479 -42.26 -1.58 23.93
C LYS A 479 -42.32 -2.03 22.47
N ASN A 480 -43.47 -2.53 22.04
CA ASN A 480 -43.63 -3.12 20.70
C ASN A 480 -43.64 -2.08 19.57
N ASP A 481 -44.19 -0.88 19.82
CA ASP A 481 -44.35 0.18 18.80
C ASP A 481 -44.02 1.57 19.38
N SER A 482 -43.59 2.50 18.51
CA SER A 482 -43.54 3.92 18.86
C SER A 482 -44.93 4.56 19.00
N LYS A 483 -45.98 3.91 18.47
CA LYS A 483 -47.30 4.52 18.19
C LYS A 483 -47.14 5.71 17.21
N ASP A 484 -48.06 6.66 17.21
CA ASP A 484 -48.00 7.87 16.35
C ASP A 484 -46.89 8.89 16.70
N LYS A 485 -46.00 8.59 17.66
CA LYS A 485 -44.97 9.52 18.12
C LYS A 485 -43.60 8.89 18.20
N VAL A 486 -42.68 9.42 17.40
CA VAL A 486 -41.24 9.13 17.45
C VAL A 486 -40.72 9.18 18.88
N LYS A 487 -40.01 8.13 19.30
CA LYS A 487 -39.37 8.09 20.63
C LYS A 487 -37.99 8.70 20.57
N THR A 488 -37.64 9.50 21.58
CA THR A 488 -36.34 10.17 21.68
C THR A 488 -35.70 9.89 23.02
N THR A 489 -34.36 9.85 23.07
CA THR A 489 -33.61 9.69 24.33
C THR A 489 -32.24 10.35 24.25
N ASP A 490 -31.72 10.72 25.42
CA ASP A 490 -30.33 11.13 25.60
C ASP A 490 -29.47 9.95 26.08
N VAL A 491 -28.25 9.87 25.56
CA VAL A 491 -27.26 8.85 25.88
C VAL A 491 -26.02 9.51 26.42
N GLU A 492 -25.45 8.89 27.45
CA GLU A 492 -24.12 9.16 27.95
C GLU A 492 -23.49 7.81 28.31
N ILE A 493 -22.32 7.51 27.73
CA ILE A 493 -21.56 6.32 28.05
C ILE A 493 -20.07 6.61 28.21
N GLU A 494 -19.42 5.86 29.10
CA GLU A 494 -17.97 5.85 29.24
C GLU A 494 -17.32 4.90 28.22
N ARG A 495 -16.17 5.32 27.72
CA ARG A 495 -15.38 4.57 26.76
C ARG A 495 -14.52 3.52 27.45
N ILE A 496 -14.55 2.32 26.90
CA ILE A 496 -13.58 1.26 27.22
C ILE A 496 -12.40 1.46 26.26
N GLN A 497 -11.28 1.98 26.77
CA GLN A 497 -10.16 2.45 25.93
C GLN A 497 -9.40 1.31 25.23
N GLU A 498 -9.56 0.07 25.69
CA GLU A 498 -9.02 -1.15 25.11
C GLU A 498 -9.83 -1.65 23.91
N LYS A 499 -11.03 -1.09 23.69
CA LYS A 499 -11.93 -1.47 22.59
C LYS A 499 -11.92 -0.40 21.48
N SER A 500 -12.24 -0.83 20.27
CA SER A 500 -12.18 0.01 19.06
C SER A 500 -13.20 1.15 19.07
N PHE A 501 -12.98 2.16 18.22
CA PHE A 501 -13.98 3.21 17.95
C PHE A 501 -15.35 2.64 17.56
N TYR A 502 -15.38 1.60 16.71
CA TYR A 502 -16.65 0.96 16.31
C TYR A 502 -17.37 0.27 17.46
N ASN A 503 -16.65 -0.34 18.40
CA ASN A 503 -17.26 -0.86 19.61
C ASN A 503 -17.88 0.26 20.44
N PHE A 504 -17.19 1.40 20.54
CA PHE A 504 -17.69 2.56 21.27
C PHE A 504 -18.95 3.19 20.64
N LEU A 505 -18.96 3.32 19.30
CA LEU A 505 -20.13 3.74 18.53
C LEU A 505 -21.30 2.76 18.72
N TRP A 506 -21.05 1.46 18.55
CA TRP A 506 -22.06 0.43 18.74
C TRP A 506 -22.66 0.45 20.15
N ARG A 507 -21.83 0.61 21.20
CA ARG A 507 -22.32 0.75 22.58
C ARG A 507 -23.20 1.98 22.76
N SER A 508 -22.87 3.10 22.11
CA SER A 508 -23.70 4.32 22.15
C SER A 508 -25.07 4.07 21.50
N ILE A 509 -25.08 3.43 20.33
CA ILE A 509 -26.30 3.03 19.63
C ILE A 509 -27.12 2.06 20.48
N ALA A 510 -26.50 1.01 21.02
CA ALA A 510 -27.16 -0.01 21.83
C ALA A 510 -27.79 0.58 23.11
N GLU A 511 -27.09 1.51 23.78
CA GLU A 511 -27.64 2.19 24.95
C GLU A 511 -28.85 3.07 24.58
N SER A 512 -28.80 3.75 23.43
CA SER A 512 -29.97 4.52 22.95
C SER A 512 -31.18 3.63 22.69
N LEU A 513 -30.98 2.47 22.05
CA LEU A 513 -32.04 1.52 21.76
C LEU A 513 -32.60 0.95 23.06
N LYS A 514 -31.72 0.59 24.00
CA LYS A 514 -32.12 0.10 25.32
C LYS A 514 -33.05 1.09 26.02
N LYS A 515 -32.68 2.38 26.10
CA LYS A 515 -33.49 3.43 26.77
C LYS A 515 -34.82 3.72 26.07
N ILE A 516 -34.88 3.56 24.75
CA ILE A 516 -36.12 3.76 24.00
C ILE A 516 -37.07 2.57 24.21
N LEU A 517 -36.54 1.37 24.04
CA LEU A 517 -37.31 0.13 23.93
C LEU A 517 -37.70 -0.45 25.29
N ILE A 518 -36.93 -0.16 26.34
CA ILE A 518 -37.19 -0.55 27.74
C ILE A 518 -37.39 0.75 28.51
#